data_AF-A0A6B3IK78-F1
#
_entry.id   AF-A0A6B3IK78-F1
#
_cell.length_a   1.000
_cell.length_b   1.000
_cell.length_c   1.000
_cell.angle_alpha   90.00
_cell.angle_beta   90.00
_cell.angle_gamma   90.00
#
_symmetry.space_group_name_H-M   'P 1'
#
loop_
_entity.id
_entity.type
_entity.pdbx_description
1 polymer ?
#
loop_
_entity_poly.entity_id
_entity_poly.type
_entity_poly.pdbx_seq_one_letter_code
_entity_poly.pdbx_strand_id
1 'polypeptide(L)'
;AAAFARACGEKHGDVLPYMDTVSAAKDLDVIRRALRSEQINYFGYSYGTYLGAVYAKLHPERVRRLVLDSVVGPDDVWYEGNLNQDYAFDDRHKAFAAWVAKHDATYGLGTDPAGVEAAWYRMRAAVAAEPAGGKVGGSELEDTFLPGGYYNGYWPYLAEAFAAYVNDQDTEALVEAYENFGATGAGGDNSYSVYTAVQCRDAGWPRHWSTWRNDTRRIHDKAPFMAWNNTWYNAP
;
A
#
# COMPACT_ATOMS: atom_id res chain seq x y z
N ALA A 1 10.97 5.35 13.37
CA ALA A 1 10.36 4.12 13.88
C ALA A 1 10.45 3.95 15.41
N ALA A 2 11.65 3.84 16.03
CA ALA A 2 11.76 3.60 17.48
C ALA A 2 11.01 4.58 18.42
N ALA A 3 10.99 5.88 18.11
CA ALA A 3 10.23 6.86 18.89
C ALA A 3 8.71 6.65 18.78
N PHE A 4 8.23 6.33 17.57
CA PHE A 4 6.83 6.00 17.31
C PHE A 4 6.41 4.73 18.06
N ALA A 5 7.20 3.65 17.98
CA ALA A 5 6.92 2.40 18.67
C ALA A 5 6.89 2.56 20.20
N ARG A 6 7.81 3.35 20.78
CA ARG A 6 7.76 3.70 22.21
C ARG A 6 6.49 4.46 22.58
N ALA A 7 6.12 5.48 21.81
CA ALA A 7 4.91 6.25 22.06
C ALA A 7 3.65 5.38 21.99
N CYS A 8 3.56 4.44 21.03
CA CYS A 8 2.50 3.45 20.97
C CYS A 8 2.49 2.57 22.23
N GLY A 9 3.64 2.06 22.65
CA GLY A 9 3.77 1.22 23.85
C GLY A 9 3.38 1.94 25.15
N GLU A 10 3.79 3.20 25.30
CA GLU A 10 3.48 4.02 26.48
C GLU A 10 2.00 4.39 26.54
N LYS A 11 1.37 4.69 25.39
CA LYS A 11 -0.01 5.19 25.33
C LYS A 11 -1.06 4.08 25.25
N HIS A 12 -0.73 2.94 24.65
CA HIS A 12 -1.68 1.87 24.29
C HIS A 12 -1.22 0.47 24.71
N GLY A 13 -0.30 0.38 25.68
CA GLY A 13 0.28 -0.90 26.13
C GLY A 13 -0.74 -1.91 26.67
N ASP A 14 -1.92 -1.47 27.07
CA ASP A 14 -3.05 -2.30 27.50
C ASP A 14 -3.81 -2.96 26.33
N VAL A 15 -3.83 -2.32 25.15
CA VAL A 15 -4.55 -2.80 23.96
C VAL A 15 -3.64 -3.53 22.99
N LEU A 16 -2.39 -3.08 22.82
CA LEU A 16 -1.42 -3.67 21.89
C LEU A 16 -1.27 -5.20 21.96
N PRO A 17 -1.33 -5.86 23.14
CA PRO A 17 -1.26 -7.32 23.21
C PRO A 17 -2.41 -8.06 22.50
N TYR A 18 -3.53 -7.37 22.23
CA TYR A 18 -4.75 -7.90 21.61
C TYR A 18 -5.00 -7.34 20.20
N MET A 19 -4.10 -6.50 19.69
CA MET A 19 -4.15 -6.01 18.32
C MET A 19 -3.61 -7.09 17.36
N ASP A 20 -4.33 -8.21 17.25
CA ASP A 20 -3.99 -9.33 16.37
C ASP A 20 -5.25 -9.96 15.74
N THR A 21 -5.06 -10.69 14.64
CA THR A 21 -6.15 -11.32 13.88
C THR A 21 -6.92 -12.34 14.70
N VAL A 22 -6.26 -13.06 15.62
CA VAL A 22 -6.91 -14.08 16.46
C VAL A 22 -7.88 -13.43 17.45
N SER A 23 -7.49 -12.29 18.02
CA SER A 23 -8.32 -11.48 18.91
C SER A 23 -9.48 -10.87 18.13
N ALA A 24 -9.23 -10.29 16.95
CA ALA A 24 -10.29 -9.80 16.06
C ALA A 24 -11.28 -10.91 15.64
N ALA A 25 -10.80 -12.14 15.40
CA ALA A 25 -11.67 -13.28 15.10
C ALA A 25 -12.57 -13.68 16.29
N LYS A 26 -12.06 -13.58 17.53
CA LYS A 26 -12.89 -13.77 18.73
C LYS A 26 -13.95 -12.68 18.86
N ASP A 27 -13.60 -11.43 18.51
CA ASP A 27 -14.54 -10.32 18.50
C ASP A 27 -15.66 -10.52 17.46
N LEU A 28 -15.34 -11.07 16.28
CA LEU A 28 -16.36 -11.48 15.31
C LEU A 28 -17.35 -12.50 15.90
N ASP A 29 -16.90 -13.44 16.73
CA ASP A 29 -17.81 -14.37 17.41
C ASP A 29 -18.63 -13.70 18.53
N VAL A 30 -18.08 -12.71 19.22
CA VAL A 30 -18.84 -11.87 20.16
C VAL A 30 -19.94 -11.11 19.42
N ILE A 31 -19.63 -10.49 18.28
CA ILE A 31 -20.59 -9.77 17.43
C ILE A 31 -21.68 -10.73 16.95
N ARG A 32 -21.33 -11.91 16.43
CA ARG A 32 -22.29 -12.96 16.03
C ARG A 32 -23.28 -13.26 17.15
N ARG A 33 -22.78 -13.49 18.38
CA ARG A 33 -23.61 -13.80 19.55
C ARG A 33 -24.51 -12.63 19.94
N ALA A 34 -24.00 -11.40 19.92
CA ALA A 34 -24.77 -10.19 20.22
C ALA A 34 -25.93 -10.02 19.23
N LEU A 35 -25.72 -10.39 17.96
CA LEU A 35 -26.75 -10.41 16.92
C LEU A 35 -27.67 -11.62 16.98
N ARG A 36 -27.48 -12.54 17.94
CA ARG A 36 -28.24 -13.79 18.13
C ARG A 36 -28.24 -14.70 16.90
N SER A 37 -27.17 -14.64 16.11
CA SER A 37 -27.00 -15.49 14.92
C SER A 37 -26.31 -16.80 15.29
N GLU A 38 -26.86 -17.95 14.90
CA GLU A 38 -26.19 -19.24 15.10
C GLU A 38 -24.91 -19.36 14.25
N GLN A 39 -24.95 -18.87 13.02
CA GLN A 39 -23.84 -18.81 12.08
C GLN A 39 -23.77 -17.45 11.37
N ILE A 40 -22.60 -17.09 10.83
CA ILE A 40 -22.40 -15.85 10.04
C ILE A 40 -22.30 -16.13 8.53
N ASN A 41 -22.71 -15.13 7.73
CA ASN A 41 -22.23 -15.00 6.36
C ASN A 41 -21.16 -13.90 6.36
N TYR A 42 -19.96 -14.21 5.87
CA TYR A 42 -18.82 -13.31 5.89
C TYR A 42 -18.37 -12.98 4.47
N PHE A 43 -18.14 -11.69 4.22
CA PHE A 43 -17.45 -11.19 3.05
C PHE A 43 -16.18 -10.48 3.50
N GLY A 44 -15.02 -10.97 3.08
CA GLY A 44 -13.72 -10.39 3.38
C GLY A 44 -13.04 -9.92 2.11
N TYR A 45 -12.47 -8.72 2.16
CA TYR A 45 -11.63 -8.15 1.11
C TYR A 45 -10.24 -7.87 1.67
N SER A 46 -9.19 -8.12 0.89
CA SER A 46 -7.80 -7.85 1.27
C SER A 46 -7.46 -8.52 2.62
N TYR A 47 -6.89 -7.81 3.61
CA TYR A 47 -6.61 -8.36 4.95
C TYR A 47 -7.84 -9.02 5.61
N GLY A 48 -9.06 -8.58 5.28
CA GLY A 48 -10.29 -9.24 5.72
C GLY A 48 -10.38 -10.71 5.28
N THR A 49 -9.71 -11.13 4.20
CA THR A 49 -9.66 -12.55 3.83
C THR A 49 -8.88 -13.38 4.84
N TYR A 50 -7.79 -12.83 5.37
CA TYR A 50 -7.00 -13.50 6.41
C TYR A 50 -7.82 -13.60 7.71
N LEU A 51 -8.47 -12.52 8.11
CA LEU A 51 -9.41 -12.54 9.24
C LEU A 51 -10.54 -13.57 9.06
N GLY A 52 -11.17 -13.59 7.89
CA GLY A 52 -12.20 -14.57 7.55
C GLY A 52 -11.70 -16.02 7.61
N ALA A 53 -10.49 -16.28 7.11
CA ALA A 53 -9.85 -17.58 7.18
C ALA A 53 -9.53 -18.01 8.62
N VAL A 54 -8.99 -17.10 9.44
CA VAL A 54 -8.72 -17.35 10.87
C VAL A 54 -10.02 -17.62 11.63
N TYR A 55 -11.07 -16.83 11.40
CA TYR A 55 -12.39 -17.07 12.00
C TYR A 55 -12.94 -18.45 11.61
N ALA A 56 -12.93 -18.80 10.32
CA ALA A 56 -13.39 -20.09 9.84
C ALA A 56 -12.57 -21.26 10.40
N LYS A 57 -11.28 -21.05 10.68
CA LYS A 57 -10.42 -22.05 11.33
C LYS A 57 -10.76 -22.26 12.80
N LEU A 58 -11.04 -21.19 13.53
CA LEU A 58 -11.36 -21.24 14.97
C LEU A 58 -12.80 -21.67 15.26
N HIS A 59 -13.73 -21.32 14.37
CA HIS A 59 -15.18 -21.52 14.54
C HIS A 59 -15.84 -22.08 13.27
N PRO A 60 -15.37 -23.21 12.72
CA PRO A 60 -15.86 -23.74 11.44
C PRO A 60 -17.36 -24.03 11.46
N GLU A 61 -17.91 -24.46 12.59
CA GLU A 61 -19.33 -24.74 12.78
C GLU A 61 -20.22 -23.49 12.76
N ARG A 62 -19.61 -22.29 12.88
CA ARG A 62 -20.30 -20.99 12.98
C ARG A 62 -20.26 -20.19 11.68
N VAL A 63 -19.76 -20.78 10.59
CA VAL A 63 -19.71 -20.16 9.26
C VAL A 63 -20.78 -20.80 8.38
N ARG A 64 -21.69 -19.99 7.85
CA ARG A 64 -22.71 -20.42 6.89
C ARG A 64 -22.25 -20.22 5.45
N ARG A 65 -21.72 -19.03 5.13
CA ARG A 65 -21.18 -18.66 3.82
C ARG A 65 -19.94 -17.81 4.02
N LEU A 66 -18.92 -18.04 3.21
CA LEU A 66 -17.65 -17.32 3.25
C LEU A 66 -17.26 -16.93 1.83
N VAL A 67 -17.11 -15.63 1.59
CA VAL A 67 -16.59 -15.09 0.33
C VAL A 67 -15.35 -14.28 0.66
N LEU A 68 -14.23 -14.66 0.06
CA LEU A 68 -12.92 -14.02 0.25
C LEU A 68 -12.46 -13.50 -1.11
N ASP A 69 -12.27 -12.19 -1.22
CA ASP A 69 -11.82 -11.51 -2.44
C ASP A 69 -10.44 -10.88 -2.22
N SER A 70 -9.52 -11.11 -3.14
CA SER A 70 -8.10 -10.70 -3.05
C SER A 70 -7.40 -11.33 -1.84
N VAL A 71 -7.27 -12.66 -1.88
CA VAL A 71 -6.89 -13.52 -0.75
C VAL A 71 -5.44 -13.29 -0.32
N VAL A 72 -5.26 -12.93 0.95
CA VAL A 72 -4.01 -13.01 1.69
C VAL A 72 -3.79 -14.44 2.18
N GLY A 73 -2.64 -15.03 1.84
CA GLY A 73 -2.28 -16.38 2.27
C GLY A 73 -1.86 -16.42 3.74
N PRO A 74 -2.12 -17.54 4.45
CA PRO A 74 -1.73 -17.66 5.84
C PRO A 74 -0.22 -17.85 6.05
N ASP A 75 0.50 -18.28 5.02
CA ASP A 75 1.93 -18.58 5.08
C ASP A 75 2.82 -17.39 4.65
N ASP A 76 2.24 -16.39 3.99
CA ASP A 76 2.94 -15.21 3.45
C ASP A 76 2.40 -13.88 3.98
N VAL A 77 1.49 -13.92 4.97
CA VAL A 77 0.89 -12.72 5.55
C VAL A 77 1.98 -11.73 6.00
N TRP A 78 1.84 -10.49 5.53
CA TRP A 78 2.72 -9.36 5.83
C TRP A 78 4.09 -9.38 5.13
N TYR A 79 5.18 -9.86 5.74
CA TYR A 79 6.53 -9.60 5.21
C TYR A 79 6.71 -10.13 3.77
N GLU A 80 6.51 -11.43 3.56
CA GLU A 80 6.63 -12.04 2.21
C GLU A 80 5.55 -11.53 1.25
N GLY A 81 4.32 -11.31 1.73
CA GLY A 81 3.23 -10.73 0.96
C GLY A 81 3.55 -9.32 0.46
N ASN A 82 4.19 -8.49 1.28
CA ASN A 82 4.62 -7.14 0.92
C ASN A 82 5.75 -7.19 -0.12
N LEU A 83 6.70 -8.13 0.01
CA LEU A 83 7.74 -8.33 -1.01
C LEU A 83 7.13 -8.77 -2.36
N ASN A 84 6.11 -9.62 -2.35
CA ASN A 84 5.41 -10.04 -3.57
C ASN A 84 4.57 -8.90 -4.18
N GLN A 85 4.01 -8.03 -3.33
CA GLN A 85 3.25 -6.86 -3.75
C GLN A 85 4.10 -5.89 -4.59
N ASP A 86 5.39 -5.73 -4.27
CA ASP A 86 6.29 -4.84 -5.02
C ASP A 86 6.35 -5.20 -6.51
N TYR A 87 6.43 -6.50 -6.85
CA TYR A 87 6.42 -6.95 -8.25
C TYR A 87 5.09 -6.64 -8.93
N ALA A 88 3.96 -6.89 -8.25
CA ALA A 88 2.65 -6.65 -8.81
C ALA A 88 2.41 -5.15 -9.08
N PHE A 89 2.86 -4.28 -8.19
CA PHE A 89 2.73 -2.84 -8.39
C PHE A 89 3.63 -2.29 -9.48
N ASP A 90 4.82 -2.86 -9.64
CA ASP A 90 5.69 -2.52 -10.77
C ASP A 90 5.07 -2.93 -12.11
N ASP A 91 4.48 -4.13 -12.20
CA ASP A 91 3.71 -4.55 -13.38
C ASP A 91 2.54 -3.59 -13.67
N ARG A 92 1.89 -3.07 -12.62
CA ARG A 92 0.82 -2.08 -12.73
C ARG A 92 1.34 -0.71 -13.16
N HIS A 93 2.52 -0.30 -12.72
CA HIS A 93 3.19 0.92 -13.16
C HIS A 93 3.56 0.84 -14.65
N LYS A 94 4.08 -0.30 -15.11
CA LYS A 94 4.32 -0.58 -16.54
C LYS A 94 3.03 -0.57 -17.35
N ALA A 95 1.95 -1.12 -16.80
CA ALA A 95 0.63 -1.06 -17.44
C ALA A 95 0.10 0.37 -17.55
N PHE A 96 0.34 1.22 -16.54
CA PHE A 96 0.04 2.65 -16.60
C PHE A 96 0.86 3.34 -17.70
N ALA A 97 2.17 3.12 -17.78
CA ALA A 97 3.00 3.69 -18.84
C ALA A 97 2.54 3.26 -20.25
N ALA A 98 2.17 1.99 -20.42
CA ALA A 98 1.62 1.48 -21.68
C ALA A 98 0.24 2.11 -22.02
N TRP A 99 -0.59 2.35 -21.00
CA TRP A 99 -1.86 3.04 -21.19
C TRP A 99 -1.65 4.50 -21.59
N VAL A 100 -0.72 5.22 -20.95
CA VAL A 100 -0.36 6.60 -21.31
C VAL A 100 0.16 6.67 -22.75
N ALA A 101 1.05 5.76 -23.14
CA ALA A 101 1.59 5.68 -24.50
C ALA A 101 0.50 5.48 -25.57
N LYS A 102 -0.55 4.72 -25.24
CA LYS A 102 -1.71 4.55 -26.14
C LYS A 102 -2.53 5.84 -26.28
N HIS A 103 -2.44 6.77 -25.33
CA HIS A 103 -3.15 8.05 -25.31
C HIS A 103 -2.20 9.24 -25.58
N ASP A 104 -1.13 9.01 -26.34
CA ASP A 104 -0.13 10.04 -26.68
C ASP A 104 -0.75 11.29 -27.32
N ALA A 105 -1.81 11.16 -28.13
CA ALA A 105 -2.51 12.30 -28.70
C ALA A 105 -3.11 13.26 -27.65
N THR A 106 -3.29 12.80 -26.41
CA THR A 106 -3.75 13.62 -25.27
C THR A 106 -2.58 14.09 -24.41
N TYR A 107 -1.63 13.21 -24.10
CA TYR A 107 -0.59 13.48 -23.08
C TYR A 107 0.75 13.93 -23.66
N GLY A 108 1.04 13.65 -24.93
CA GLY A 108 2.27 14.06 -25.60
C GLY A 108 3.56 13.47 -25.01
N LEU A 109 3.47 12.31 -24.32
CA LEU A 109 4.59 11.67 -23.62
C LEU A 109 5.34 10.62 -24.48
N GLY A 110 4.89 10.42 -25.72
CA GLY A 110 5.41 9.45 -26.67
C GLY A 110 4.57 8.17 -26.75
N THR A 111 4.71 7.45 -27.86
CA THR A 111 3.96 6.22 -28.13
C THR A 111 4.65 4.93 -27.68
N ASP A 112 5.86 5.03 -27.11
CA ASP A 112 6.63 3.88 -26.61
C ASP A 112 6.46 3.73 -25.08
N PRO A 113 5.85 2.63 -24.58
CA PRO A 113 5.67 2.42 -23.15
C PRO A 113 6.96 2.50 -22.32
N ALA A 114 8.08 1.97 -22.84
CA ALA A 114 9.35 2.00 -22.13
C ALA A 114 9.91 3.43 -22.04
N GLY A 115 9.76 4.22 -23.11
CA GLY A 115 10.08 5.64 -23.12
C GLY A 115 9.26 6.46 -22.11
N VAL A 116 7.96 6.17 -21.99
CA VAL A 116 7.06 6.80 -21.01
C VAL A 116 7.45 6.44 -19.57
N GLU A 117 7.70 5.16 -19.29
CA GLU A 117 8.17 4.71 -17.98
C GLU A 117 9.51 5.37 -17.61
N ALA A 118 10.46 5.42 -18.55
CA ALA A 118 11.73 6.11 -18.34
C ALA A 118 11.55 7.62 -18.10
N ALA A 119 10.56 8.27 -18.71
CA ALA A 119 10.23 9.67 -18.45
C ALA A 119 9.70 9.86 -17.01
N TRP A 120 8.92 8.93 -16.50
CA TRP A 120 8.43 8.97 -15.12
C TRP A 120 9.59 8.87 -14.12
N TYR A 121 10.54 7.96 -14.33
CA TYR A 121 11.72 7.87 -13.48
C TYR A 121 12.63 9.10 -13.56
N ARG A 122 12.73 9.76 -14.73
CA ARG A 122 13.43 11.05 -14.84
C ARG A 122 12.73 12.15 -14.04
N MET A 123 11.40 12.23 -14.12
CA MET A 123 10.60 13.15 -13.29
C MET A 123 10.85 12.88 -11.80
N ARG A 124 10.77 11.62 -11.37
CA ARG A 124 11.06 11.22 -9.98
C ARG A 124 12.43 11.66 -9.51
N ALA A 125 13.46 11.45 -10.33
CA ALA A 125 14.82 11.89 -10.01
C ALA A 125 14.94 13.42 -9.93
N ALA A 126 14.24 14.14 -10.81
CA ALA A 126 14.22 15.61 -10.79
C ALA A 126 13.58 16.15 -9.51
N VAL A 127 12.38 15.67 -9.15
CA VAL A 127 11.69 16.13 -7.93
C VAL A 127 12.36 15.68 -6.64
N ALA A 128 13.12 14.58 -6.66
CA ALA A 128 13.96 14.19 -5.54
C ALA A 128 15.14 15.16 -5.31
N ALA A 129 15.65 15.79 -6.38
CA ALA A 129 16.71 16.79 -6.28
C ALA A 129 16.15 18.18 -5.96
N GLU A 130 15.02 18.54 -6.56
CA GLU A 130 14.33 19.82 -6.38
C GLU A 130 12.82 19.56 -6.24
N PRO A 131 12.29 19.49 -5.01
CA PRO A 131 10.88 19.17 -4.78
C PRO A 131 9.93 20.13 -5.51
N ALA A 132 8.96 19.57 -6.25
CA ALA A 132 7.96 20.35 -6.96
C ALA A 132 7.11 21.15 -5.95
N GLY A 133 7.02 22.46 -6.17
CA GLY A 133 6.39 23.41 -5.24
C GLY A 133 7.02 23.42 -3.83
N GLY A 134 8.26 22.94 -3.68
CA GLY A 134 8.92 22.77 -2.38
C GLY A 134 8.28 21.69 -1.49
N LYS A 135 7.36 20.88 -2.03
CA LYS A 135 6.53 19.94 -1.27
C LYS A 135 6.61 18.50 -1.79
N VAL A 136 6.52 18.31 -3.10
CA VAL A 136 6.47 16.96 -3.70
C VAL A 136 7.89 16.54 -4.07
N GLY A 137 8.50 15.70 -3.23
CA GLY A 137 9.77 15.04 -3.51
C GLY A 137 9.57 13.67 -4.18
N GLY A 138 10.64 12.88 -4.27
CA GLY A 138 10.58 11.55 -4.88
C GLY A 138 9.64 10.57 -4.15
N SER A 139 9.53 10.68 -2.82
CA SER A 139 8.64 9.84 -2.01
C SER A 139 7.18 10.28 -2.15
N GLU A 140 6.90 11.58 -2.05
CA GLU A 140 5.54 12.11 -2.24
C GLU A 140 5.03 11.85 -3.66
N LEU A 141 5.92 11.86 -4.66
CA LEU A 141 5.58 11.46 -6.03
C LEU A 141 5.20 9.97 -6.11
N GLU A 142 5.98 9.07 -5.49
CA GLU A 142 5.61 7.65 -5.42
C GLU A 142 4.25 7.45 -4.74
N ASP A 143 4.02 8.12 -3.61
CA ASP A 143 2.76 8.07 -2.86
C ASP A 143 1.58 8.55 -3.73
N THR A 144 1.80 9.57 -4.56
CA THR A 144 0.79 10.10 -5.49
C THR A 144 0.38 9.07 -6.54
N PHE A 145 1.32 8.25 -7.04
CA PHE A 145 1.06 7.28 -8.11
C PHE A 145 0.62 5.91 -7.59
N LEU A 146 0.85 5.61 -6.32
CA LEU A 146 0.54 4.33 -5.68
C LEU A 146 -0.96 3.94 -5.79
N PRO A 147 -1.95 4.84 -5.61
CA PRO A 147 -3.36 4.53 -5.84
C PRO A 147 -3.68 3.99 -7.24
N GLY A 148 -2.92 4.41 -8.26
CA GLY A 148 -3.04 3.89 -9.63
C GLY A 148 -2.69 2.41 -9.77
N GLY A 149 -1.91 1.85 -8.84
CA GLY A 149 -1.66 0.42 -8.74
C GLY A 149 -2.93 -0.36 -8.41
N TYR A 150 -3.78 0.18 -7.52
CA TYR A 150 -5.04 -0.42 -7.09
C TYR A 150 -6.20 -0.20 -8.07
N TYR A 151 -6.31 0.99 -8.66
CA TYR A 151 -7.49 1.34 -9.47
C TYR A 151 -7.14 2.19 -10.69
N ASN A 152 -7.52 1.69 -11.88
CA ASN A 152 -7.28 2.39 -13.16
C ASN A 152 -8.00 3.74 -13.26
N GLY A 153 -9.03 4.01 -12.44
CA GLY A 153 -9.74 5.29 -12.49
C GLY A 153 -8.89 6.49 -12.10
N TYR A 154 -7.76 6.27 -11.41
CA TYR A 154 -6.78 7.33 -11.14
C TYR A 154 -5.90 7.66 -12.35
N TRP A 155 -5.78 6.76 -13.33
CA TRP A 155 -4.81 6.89 -14.42
C TRP A 155 -4.95 8.18 -15.24
N PRO A 156 -6.15 8.67 -15.61
CA PRO A 156 -6.25 9.94 -16.32
C PRO A 156 -5.65 11.12 -15.55
N TYR A 157 -5.97 11.24 -14.26
CA TYR A 157 -5.46 12.33 -13.40
C TYR A 157 -3.95 12.23 -13.17
N LEU A 158 -3.43 11.02 -12.94
CA LEU A 158 -2.00 10.80 -12.80
C LEU A 158 -1.24 11.11 -14.10
N ALA A 159 -1.83 10.77 -15.25
CA ALA A 159 -1.26 11.07 -16.56
C ALA A 159 -1.30 12.57 -16.88
N GLU A 160 -2.35 13.29 -16.49
CA GLU A 160 -2.44 14.74 -16.62
C GLU A 160 -1.33 15.44 -15.82
N ALA A 161 -1.17 15.11 -14.54
CA ALA A 161 -0.12 15.69 -13.70
C ALA A 161 1.29 15.32 -14.20
N PHE A 162 1.47 14.08 -14.66
CA PHE A 162 2.72 13.63 -15.26
C PHE A 162 3.06 14.40 -16.55
N ALA A 163 2.09 14.55 -17.45
CA ALA A 163 2.26 15.26 -18.72
C ALA A 163 2.55 16.75 -18.49
N ALA A 164 1.80 17.40 -17.60
CA ALA A 164 1.99 18.82 -17.28
C ALA A 164 3.41 19.09 -16.76
N TYR A 165 3.93 18.25 -15.87
CA TYR A 165 5.30 18.40 -15.39
C TYR A 165 6.34 18.13 -16.48
N VAL A 166 6.22 17.02 -17.22
CA VAL A 166 7.24 16.64 -18.22
C VAL A 166 7.28 17.61 -19.39
N ASN A 167 6.12 18.08 -19.87
CA ASN A 167 6.04 18.94 -21.06
C ASN A 167 6.29 20.40 -20.71
N ASP A 168 5.77 20.88 -19.58
CA ASP A 168 5.70 22.31 -19.27
C ASP A 168 6.40 22.72 -17.96
N GLN A 169 6.98 21.75 -17.23
CA GLN A 169 7.57 21.96 -15.89
C GLN A 169 6.56 22.51 -14.88
N ASP A 170 5.28 22.17 -15.06
CA ASP A 170 4.22 22.57 -14.14
C ASP A 170 4.33 21.80 -12.82
N THR A 171 4.89 22.46 -11.81
CA THR A 171 5.00 21.91 -10.45
C THR A 171 3.68 21.95 -9.68
N GLU A 172 2.74 22.84 -10.05
CA GLU A 172 1.46 22.99 -9.35
C GLU A 172 0.59 21.76 -9.58
N ALA A 173 0.59 21.22 -10.80
CA ALA A 173 -0.13 19.99 -11.14
C ALA A 173 0.31 18.78 -10.29
N LEU A 174 1.62 18.65 -10.00
CA LEU A 174 2.11 17.59 -9.12
C LEU A 174 1.71 17.80 -7.66
N VAL A 175 1.74 19.05 -7.19
CA VAL A 175 1.31 19.39 -5.83
C VAL A 175 -0.17 19.11 -5.65
N GLU A 176 -1.02 19.50 -6.61
CA GLU A 176 -2.44 19.22 -6.59
C GLU A 176 -2.72 17.70 -6.59
N ALA A 177 -2.06 16.94 -7.47
CA ALA A 177 -2.20 15.49 -7.50
C ALA A 177 -1.77 14.84 -6.17
N TYR A 178 -0.68 15.31 -5.56
CA TYR A 178 -0.26 14.84 -4.24
C TYR A 178 -1.30 15.16 -3.17
N GLU A 179 -1.81 16.39 -3.10
CA GLU A 179 -2.83 16.77 -2.11
C GLU A 179 -4.11 15.96 -2.23
N ASN A 180 -4.51 15.61 -3.46
CA ASN A 180 -5.72 14.85 -3.71
C ASN A 180 -5.56 13.33 -3.50
N PHE A 181 -4.39 12.76 -3.78
CA PHE A 181 -4.21 11.32 -3.88
C PHE A 181 -3.12 10.72 -2.99
N GLY A 182 -2.05 11.46 -2.69
CA GLY A 182 -0.89 10.95 -1.95
C GLY A 182 -0.80 11.48 -0.51
N ALA A 183 -1.33 12.66 -0.23
CA ALA A 183 -1.24 13.29 1.07
C ALA A 183 -2.15 12.59 2.08
N THR A 184 -1.59 12.27 3.24
CA THR A 184 -2.39 11.85 4.40
C THR A 184 -3.00 13.11 5.03
N GLY A 185 -4.34 13.21 5.04
CA GLY A 185 -5.03 14.41 5.51
C GLY A 185 -4.68 14.77 6.95
N ALA A 186 -4.66 16.07 7.26
CA ALA A 186 -4.36 16.62 8.61
C ALA A 186 -5.33 16.15 9.72
N GLY A 187 -6.43 15.47 9.34
CA GLY A 187 -7.41 14.87 10.24
C GLY A 187 -6.99 13.58 10.93
N GLY A 188 -5.74 13.11 10.73
CA GLY A 188 -5.13 12.05 11.53
C GLY A 188 -6.01 10.82 11.68
N ASP A 189 -6.20 10.07 10.60
CA ASP A 189 -6.70 8.72 10.78
C ASP A 189 -5.67 7.91 11.57
N ASN A 190 -6.14 6.92 12.33
CA ASN A 190 -5.26 6.02 13.06
C ASN A 190 -4.84 4.82 12.20
N SER A 191 -5.05 4.86 10.88
CA SER A 191 -4.88 3.70 10.00
C SER A 191 -3.45 3.20 10.03
N TYR A 192 -2.45 4.08 9.93
CA TYR A 192 -1.04 3.66 10.07
C TYR A 192 -0.73 3.07 11.45
N SER A 193 -1.32 3.64 12.51
CA SER A 193 -1.10 3.17 13.88
C SER A 193 -1.74 1.80 14.12
N VAL A 194 -2.93 1.56 13.58
CA VAL A 194 -3.63 0.27 13.64
C VAL A 194 -2.93 -0.76 12.75
N TYR A 195 -2.58 -0.37 11.52
CA TYR A 195 -1.85 -1.19 10.55
C TYR A 195 -0.55 -1.73 11.16
N THR A 196 0.31 -0.84 11.69
CA THR A 196 1.58 -1.26 12.29
C THR A 196 1.37 -2.10 13.55
N ALA A 197 0.39 -1.77 14.39
CA ALA A 197 0.07 -2.56 15.59
C ALA A 197 -0.35 -4.01 15.25
N VAL A 198 -1.26 -4.19 14.28
CA VAL A 198 -1.75 -5.51 13.86
C VAL A 198 -0.62 -6.34 13.24
N GLN A 199 0.08 -5.76 12.27
CA GLN A 199 1.16 -6.43 11.55
C GLN A 199 2.27 -6.94 12.47
N CYS A 200 2.69 -6.14 13.45
CA CYS A 200 3.73 -6.53 14.40
C CYS A 200 3.32 -7.69 15.32
N ARG A 201 2.03 -8.01 15.43
CA ARG A 201 1.52 -9.09 16.28
C ARG A 201 1.14 -10.35 15.51
N ASP A 202 0.72 -10.21 14.26
CA ASP A 202 0.25 -11.32 13.44
C ASP A 202 1.36 -12.20 12.87
N ALA A 203 2.54 -11.65 12.59
CA ALA A 203 3.64 -12.40 12.00
C ALA A 203 5.00 -12.08 12.64
N GLY A 204 5.95 -13.00 12.44
CA GLY A 204 7.35 -12.76 12.76
C GLY A 204 7.99 -11.90 11.67
N TRP A 205 8.64 -10.79 12.07
CA TRP A 205 9.34 -9.90 11.15
C TRP A 205 10.86 -10.03 11.28
N PRO A 206 11.63 -9.86 10.18
CA PRO A 206 13.08 -9.82 10.26
C PRO A 206 13.56 -8.65 11.12
N ARG A 207 14.45 -8.94 12.07
CA ARG A 207 14.98 -7.93 13.01
C ARG A 207 16.24 -7.22 12.51
N HIS A 208 16.89 -7.77 11.48
CA HIS A 208 18.15 -7.25 10.99
C HIS A 208 17.93 -6.44 9.71
N TRP A 209 18.34 -5.16 9.73
CA TRP A 209 18.27 -4.28 8.56
C TRP A 209 18.96 -4.87 7.31
N SER A 210 19.99 -5.72 7.50
CA SER A 210 20.65 -6.41 6.40
C SER A 210 19.69 -7.29 5.58
N THR A 211 18.70 -7.91 6.21
CA THR A 211 17.70 -8.74 5.53
C THR A 211 16.83 -7.86 4.63
N TRP A 212 16.15 -6.88 5.23
CA TRP A 212 15.35 -5.86 4.51
C TRP A 212 16.13 -5.27 3.34
N ARG A 213 17.31 -4.69 3.59
CA ARG A 213 18.13 -4.06 2.55
C ARG A 213 18.51 -5.02 1.41
N ASN A 214 18.82 -6.28 1.70
CA ASN A 214 19.21 -7.24 0.67
C ASN A 214 18.01 -7.71 -0.15
N ASP A 215 16.86 -7.88 0.50
CA ASP A 215 15.60 -8.24 -0.15
C ASP A 215 15.09 -7.11 -1.04
N THR A 216 15.05 -5.88 -0.52
CA THR A 216 14.67 -4.70 -1.29
C THR A 216 15.57 -4.46 -2.48
N ARG A 217 16.90 -4.64 -2.34
CA ARG A 217 17.82 -4.52 -3.49
C ARG A 217 17.50 -5.52 -4.60
N ARG A 218 17.32 -6.79 -4.22
CA ARG A 218 17.00 -7.87 -5.18
C ARG A 218 15.69 -7.59 -5.92
N ILE A 219 14.70 -7.02 -5.24
CA ILE A 219 13.42 -6.63 -5.83
C ILE A 219 13.59 -5.40 -6.71
N HIS A 220 14.20 -4.33 -6.19
CA HIS A 220 14.39 -3.06 -6.89
C HIS A 220 15.14 -3.22 -8.22
N ASP A 221 16.06 -4.18 -8.32
CA ASP A 221 16.74 -4.49 -9.59
C ASP A 221 15.79 -4.98 -10.70
N LYS A 222 14.58 -5.43 -10.34
CA LYS A 222 13.57 -6.00 -11.25
C LYS A 222 12.25 -5.23 -11.29
N ALA A 223 11.86 -4.70 -10.13
CA ALA A 223 10.59 -4.05 -9.85
C ALA A 223 10.82 -2.79 -8.99
N PRO A 224 11.41 -1.73 -9.55
CA PRO A 224 11.84 -0.57 -8.77
C PRO A 224 10.70 0.31 -8.23
N PHE A 225 9.51 0.31 -8.84
CA PHE A 225 8.49 1.35 -8.63
C PHE A 225 8.19 1.66 -7.14
N MET A 226 7.90 0.64 -6.32
CA MET A 226 7.55 0.85 -4.90
C MET A 226 8.51 0.18 -3.91
N ALA A 227 9.54 -0.55 -4.36
CA ALA A 227 10.32 -1.44 -3.51
C ALA A 227 10.91 -0.74 -2.27
N TRP A 228 11.55 0.42 -2.45
CA TRP A 228 12.08 1.18 -1.32
C TRP A 228 11.00 1.88 -0.50
N ASN A 229 9.96 2.43 -1.13
CA ASN A 229 8.87 3.07 -0.42
C ASN A 229 8.16 2.08 0.52
N ASN A 230 7.78 0.92 0.00
CA ASN A 230 7.16 -0.16 0.76
C ASN A 230 8.05 -0.66 1.89
N THR A 231 9.35 -0.79 1.63
CA THR A 231 10.34 -1.17 2.65
C THR A 231 10.37 -0.15 3.80
N TRP A 232 10.47 1.15 3.50
CA TRP A 232 10.52 2.19 4.53
C TRP A 232 9.21 2.32 5.30
N TYR A 233 8.07 2.11 4.65
CA TYR A 233 6.75 2.16 5.28
C TYR A 233 6.57 1.07 6.35
N ASN A 234 7.16 -0.11 6.12
CA ASN A 234 7.03 -1.28 6.99
C ASN A 234 8.25 -1.54 7.91
N ALA A 235 9.39 -0.90 7.66
CA ALA A 235 10.60 -1.14 8.43
C ALA A 235 10.43 -0.72 9.92
N PRO A 236 10.97 -1.52 10.86
CA PRO A 236 10.86 -1.29 12.30
C PRO A 236 11.72 -0.15 12.88
#